data_AF-A0A1L5KMI8-F1
#
_entry.id   AF-A0A1L5KMI8-F1
#
_cell.length_a   1.000
_cell.length_b   1.000
_cell.length_c   1.000
_cell.angle_alpha   90.00
_cell.angle_beta   90.00
_cell.angle_gamma   90.00
#
_symmetry.space_group_name_H-M   'P 1'
#
loop_
_entity.id
_entity.type
_entity.pdbx_description
1 polymer ?
#
loop_
_entity_poly.entity_id
_entity_poly.type
_entity_poly.pdbx_seq_one_letter_code
_entity_poly.pdbx_strand_id
1 'polypeptide(L)'
;RWKYFWMSVIALGVAFALYLAGKDTPATQLVVPFFKDVMPQLGLFYILLAYFVIVGTGNAVNLTDGLDGLAIMPTVFVAGGFALVAWATGNMNFASYLHIPYLWASCGLTPIRRRSLWAM
;
A
#
# COMPACT_ATOMS: atom_id res chain seq x y z
N ARG A 1 10.27 15.39 24.58
CA ARG A 1 9.27 16.49 24.58
C ARG A 1 9.35 17.36 23.31
N TRP A 2 10.52 17.83 22.89
CA TRP A 2 10.66 18.61 21.64
C TRP A 2 10.27 17.87 20.36
N LYS A 3 10.49 16.55 20.27
CA LYS A 3 10.06 15.75 19.11
C LYS A 3 8.55 15.87 18.81
N TYR A 4 7.70 15.74 19.84
CA TYR A 4 6.25 15.91 19.70
C TYR A 4 5.83 17.34 19.39
N PHE A 5 6.55 18.32 19.96
CA PHE A 5 6.31 19.73 19.67
C PHE A 5 6.54 20.04 18.18
N TRP A 6 7.71 19.67 17.64
CA TRP A 6 8.02 19.89 16.22
C TRP A 6 7.12 19.10 15.27
N MET A 7 6.79 17.85 15.60
CA MET A 7 5.81 17.07 14.83
C MET A 7 4.44 17.74 14.79
N SER A 8 3.97 18.30 15.91
CA SER A 8 2.67 18.95 15.97
C SER A 8 2.66 20.27 15.19
N VAL A 9 3.73 21.05 15.26
CA VAL A 9 3.87 22.31 14.50
C VAL A 9 3.89 22.02 13.00
N ILE A 10 4.66 21.04 12.56
CA ILE A 10 4.73 20.65 11.14
C ILE A 10 3.39 20.07 10.69
N ALA A 11 2.76 19.19 11.48
CA ALA A 11 1.48 18.58 11.13
C ALA A 11 0.35 19.62 11.02
N LEU A 12 0.29 20.59 11.93
CA LEU A 12 -0.69 21.68 11.85
C LEU A 12 -0.41 22.60 10.66
N GLY A 13 0.85 22.92 10.37
CA GLY A 13 1.22 23.70 9.19
C GLY A 13 0.81 23.01 7.89
N VAL A 14 1.07 21.71 7.77
CA VAL A 14 0.66 20.90 6.61
C VAL A 14 -0.87 20.78 6.52
N ALA A 15 -1.55 20.50 7.63
CA ALA A 15 -3.01 20.41 7.66
C ALA A 15 -3.68 21.74 7.26
N PHE A 16 -3.11 22.87 7.69
CA PHE A 16 -3.59 24.19 7.31
C PHE A 16 -3.32 24.51 5.83
N ALA A 17 -2.13 24.18 5.32
CA ALA A 17 -1.80 24.35 3.92
C ALA A 17 -2.70 23.50 3.00
N LEU A 18 -2.98 22.25 3.38
CA LEU A 18 -3.91 21.37 2.68
C LEU A 18 -5.35 21.90 2.73
N TYR A 19 -5.77 22.41 3.88
CA TYR A 19 -7.08 23.03 4.01
C TYR A 19 -7.23 24.26 3.12
N LEU A 20 -6.22 25.13 3.05
CA LEU A 20 -6.23 26.30 2.17
C LEU A 20 -6.21 25.91 0.68
N ALA A 21 -5.39 24.92 0.30
CA ALA A 21 -5.28 24.45 -1.07
C ALA A 21 -6.57 23.74 -1.56
N GLY A 22 -7.26 23.03 -0.68
CA GLY A 22 -8.49 22.29 -0.97
C GLY A 22 -9.77 22.99 -0.52
N LYS A 23 -9.70 24.25 -0.09
CA LYS A 23 -10.85 24.99 0.45
C LYS A 23 -11.96 25.06 -0.60
N ASP A 24 -13.17 24.67 -0.18
CA ASP A 24 -14.40 24.65 -1.01
C ASP A 24 -14.36 23.68 -2.21
N THR A 25 -13.37 22.77 -2.24
CA THR A 25 -13.29 21.66 -3.19
C THR A 25 -13.70 20.33 -2.54
N PRO A 26 -14.08 19.31 -3.35
CA PRO A 26 -14.35 17.95 -2.85
C PRO A 26 -13.16 17.32 -2.12
N ALA A 27 -11.94 17.89 -2.21
CA ALA A 27 -10.77 17.40 -1.45
C ALA A 27 -10.91 17.53 0.08
N THR A 28 -11.84 18.36 0.56
CA THR A 28 -12.15 18.51 2.00
C THR A 28 -13.39 17.72 2.45
N GLN A 29 -13.98 16.92 1.56
CA GLN A 29 -15.07 15.99 1.89
C GLN A 29 -14.52 14.68 2.45
N LEU A 30 -15.21 14.11 3.45
CA LEU A 30 -14.89 12.78 3.96
C LEU A 30 -15.56 11.74 3.07
N VAL A 31 -14.78 10.90 2.40
CA VAL A 31 -15.34 9.74 1.70
C VAL A 31 -15.53 8.62 2.70
N VAL A 32 -16.79 8.28 2.99
CA VAL A 32 -17.11 7.13 3.83
C VAL A 32 -17.19 5.89 2.93
N PRO A 33 -16.36 4.86 3.15
CA PRO A 33 -16.44 3.64 2.36
C PRO A 33 -17.83 3.00 2.53
N PHE A 34 -18.30 2.28 1.51
CA PHE A 34 -19.62 1.63 1.42
C PHE A 34 -20.83 2.58 1.25
N PHE A 35 -20.69 3.88 1.55
CA PHE A 35 -21.74 4.89 1.36
C PHE A 35 -21.29 5.95 0.34
N LYS A 36 -21.69 5.77 -0.92
CA LYS A 36 -21.27 6.66 -2.02
C LYS A 36 -21.90 8.06 -1.96
N ASP A 37 -23.08 8.18 -1.36
CA ASP A 37 -23.83 9.44 -1.29
C ASP A 37 -23.52 10.27 -0.04
N VAL A 38 -22.76 9.71 0.91
CA VAL A 38 -22.45 10.36 2.19
C VAL A 38 -21.03 10.90 2.13
N MET A 39 -20.92 12.16 1.68
CA MET A 39 -19.65 12.91 1.58
C MET A 39 -19.74 14.22 2.37
N PRO A 40 -19.76 14.17 3.72
CA PRO A 40 -19.87 15.36 4.53
C PRO A 40 -18.65 16.26 4.32
N GLN A 41 -18.92 17.54 4.10
CA GLN A 41 -17.90 18.59 4.01
C GLN A 41 -17.38 18.89 5.42
N LEU A 42 -16.12 18.56 5.72
CA LEU A 42 -15.62 18.72 7.09
C LEU A 42 -15.29 20.19 7.44
N GLY A 43 -14.98 21.03 6.46
CA GLY A 43 -14.56 22.41 6.71
C GLY A 43 -13.38 22.46 7.72
N LEU A 44 -13.53 23.22 8.80
CA LEU A 44 -12.53 23.31 9.88
C LEU A 44 -12.22 21.96 10.56
N PHE A 45 -13.17 21.02 10.61
CA PHE A 45 -12.92 19.68 11.16
C PHE A 45 -11.90 18.88 10.34
N TYR A 46 -11.68 19.26 9.07
CA TYR A 46 -10.63 18.68 8.23
C TYR A 46 -9.25 18.86 8.86
N ILE A 47 -8.98 20.04 9.43
CA ILE A 47 -7.67 20.35 10.03
C ILE A 47 -7.43 19.44 11.26
N LEU A 48 -8.46 19.26 12.10
CA LEU A 48 -8.39 18.40 13.27
C LEU A 48 -8.19 16.94 12.89
N LEU A 49 -8.95 16.46 11.90
CA LEU A 49 -8.83 15.10 11.36
C LEU A 49 -7.44 14.88 10.75
N ALA A 50 -6.99 15.78 9.88
CA ALA A 50 -5.69 15.70 9.23
C ALA A 50 -4.54 15.71 10.25
N TYR A 51 -4.62 16.57 11.28
CA TYR A 51 -3.67 16.56 12.38
C TYR A 51 -3.62 15.21 13.11
N PHE A 52 -4.79 14.66 13.47
CA PHE A 52 -4.86 13.36 14.14
C PHE A 52 -4.32 12.23 13.27
N VAL A 53 -4.61 12.25 11.96
CA VAL A 53 -4.08 11.26 11.02
C VAL A 53 -2.57 11.38 10.91
N ILE A 54 -2.02 12.56 10.69
CA ILE A 54 -0.56 12.76 10.52
C ILE A 54 0.21 12.39 11.80
N VAL A 55 -0.17 12.96 12.94
CA VAL A 55 0.53 12.71 14.22
C VAL A 55 0.22 11.32 14.76
N GLY A 56 -1.02 10.84 14.59
CA GLY A 56 -1.45 9.53 15.03
C GLY A 56 -0.76 8.42 14.26
N THR A 57 -0.72 8.49 12.92
CA THR A 57 -0.02 7.47 12.10
C THR A 57 1.49 7.49 12.35
N GLY A 58 2.12 8.67 12.40
CA GLY A 58 3.57 8.78 12.66
C GLY A 58 4.00 8.18 14.01
N ASN A 59 3.16 8.32 15.05
CA ASN A 59 3.41 7.72 16.35
C ASN A 59 2.99 6.24 16.41
N ALA A 60 1.90 5.87 15.73
CA ALA A 60 1.45 4.47 15.64
C ALA A 60 2.52 3.59 14.97
N VAL A 61 3.15 4.07 13.90
CA VAL A 61 4.28 3.37 13.26
C VAL A 61 5.42 3.18 14.24
N ASN A 62 5.82 4.22 14.98
CA ASN A 62 6.88 4.11 15.98
C ASN A 62 6.51 3.19 17.16
N LEU A 63 5.21 3.07 17.47
CA LEU A 63 4.69 2.15 18.48
C LEU A 63 4.67 0.69 17.98
N THR A 64 4.42 0.46 16.69
CA THR A 64 4.51 -0.86 16.07
C THR A 64 5.96 -1.27 15.76
N ASP A 65 6.86 -0.30 15.61
CA ASP A 65 8.24 -0.50 15.17
C ASP A 65 9.27 -0.30 16.31
N GLY A 66 8.81 -0.21 17.57
CA GLY A 66 9.64 -0.05 18.76
C GLY A 66 10.58 -1.22 19.09
N LEU A 67 10.67 -2.21 18.19
CA LEU A 67 11.52 -3.39 18.26
C LEU A 67 12.13 -3.70 16.87
N ASP A 68 12.59 -2.68 16.15
CA ASP A 68 13.50 -2.73 14.96
C ASP A 68 13.30 -3.89 13.95
N GLY A 69 12.05 -4.27 13.67
CA GLY A 69 11.79 -5.50 12.90
C GLY A 69 10.34 -5.86 12.63
N LEU A 70 9.35 -4.98 12.88
CA LEU A 70 7.94 -5.32 12.59
C LEU A 70 7.47 -4.81 11.22
N ALA A 71 8.08 -3.74 10.68
CA ALA A 71 7.79 -3.26 9.32
C ALA A 71 8.23 -4.25 8.22
N ILE A 72 9.16 -5.17 8.52
CA ILE A 72 9.56 -6.25 7.61
C ILE A 72 8.42 -7.26 7.42
N MET A 73 7.56 -7.47 8.42
CA MET A 73 6.58 -8.56 8.41
C MET A 73 5.49 -8.37 7.34
N PRO A 74 4.84 -7.19 7.18
CA PRO A 74 3.92 -6.96 6.07
C PRO A 74 4.59 -7.10 4.70
N THR A 75 5.83 -6.65 4.58
CA THR A 75 6.61 -6.73 3.34
C THR A 75 6.91 -8.19 2.96
N VAL A 76 7.25 -9.03 3.94
CA VAL A 76 7.48 -10.48 3.76
C VAL A 76 6.18 -11.21 3.41
N PHE A 77 5.03 -10.85 4.01
CA PHE A 77 3.74 -11.44 3.63
C PHE A 77 3.35 -11.10 2.19
N VAL A 78 3.55 -9.85 1.76
CA VAL A 78 3.29 -9.44 0.37
C VAL A 78 4.26 -10.12 -0.60
N ALA A 79 5.56 -10.14 -0.28
CA ALA A 79 6.57 -10.82 -1.09
C ALA A 79 6.31 -12.34 -1.17
N GLY A 80 5.90 -12.98 -0.06
CA GLY A 80 5.52 -14.38 -0.01
C GLY A 80 4.28 -14.68 -0.85
N GLY A 81 3.26 -13.81 -0.81
CA GLY A 81 2.09 -13.91 -1.68
C GLY A 81 2.46 -13.85 -3.16
N PHE A 82 3.29 -12.87 -3.56
CA PHE A 82 3.76 -12.77 -4.93
C PHE A 82 4.66 -13.95 -5.35
N ALA A 83 5.48 -14.48 -4.45
CA ALA A 83 6.31 -15.66 -4.72
C ALA A 83 5.46 -16.92 -4.96
N LEU A 84 4.40 -17.13 -4.18
CA LEU A 84 3.46 -18.24 -4.37
C LEU A 84 2.73 -18.14 -5.72
N VAL A 85 2.29 -16.93 -6.08
CA VAL A 85 1.65 -16.68 -7.38
C VAL A 85 2.62 -16.93 -8.53
N ALA A 86 3.86 -16.43 -8.43
CA ALA A 86 4.88 -16.64 -9.46
C ALA A 86 5.25 -18.12 -9.66
N TRP A 87 5.27 -18.90 -8.57
CA TRP A 87 5.46 -20.35 -8.62
C TRP A 87 4.25 -21.07 -9.24
N ALA A 88 3.03 -20.70 -8.85
CA ALA A 88 1.80 -21.30 -9.38
C ALA A 88 1.64 -21.04 -10.88
N THR A 89 1.93 -19.83 -11.37
CA THR A 89 1.88 -19.50 -12.80
C THR A 89 3.04 -20.10 -13.59
N GLY A 90 4.16 -20.41 -12.93
CA GLY A 90 5.36 -20.99 -13.55
C GLY A 90 5.32 -22.52 -13.64
N ASN A 91 4.34 -23.19 -13.04
CA ASN A 91 4.19 -24.65 -13.08
C ASN A 91 2.99 -25.05 -13.93
N MET A 92 3.27 -25.77 -15.04
CA MET A 92 2.25 -26.11 -16.05
C MET A 92 1.09 -26.94 -15.49
N ASN A 93 1.37 -27.84 -14.55
CA ASN A 93 0.35 -28.67 -13.91
C ASN A 93 -0.56 -27.78 -13.05
N PHE A 94 0.02 -26.99 -12.14
CA PHE A 94 -0.75 -26.12 -11.25
C PHE A 94 -1.50 -25.02 -12.00
N ALA A 95 -0.90 -24.39 -13.01
CA ALA A 95 -1.55 -23.36 -13.81
C ALA A 95 -2.80 -23.91 -14.54
N SER A 96 -2.70 -25.15 -15.05
CA SER A 96 -3.82 -25.84 -15.70
C SER A 96 -4.90 -26.24 -14.68
N TYR A 97 -4.53 -26.72 -13.50
CA TYR A 97 -5.49 -27.08 -12.43
C TYR A 97 -6.23 -25.86 -11.86
N LEU A 98 -5.56 -24.71 -11.73
CA LEU A 98 -6.14 -23.47 -11.20
C LEU A 98 -6.79 -22.56 -12.27
N HIS A 99 -6.75 -22.95 -13.55
CA HIS A 99 -7.16 -22.12 -14.69
C HIS A 99 -6.53 -20.70 -14.69
N ILE A 100 -5.25 -20.62 -14.34
CA ILE A 100 -4.47 -19.37 -14.39
C ILE A 100 -3.50 -19.41 -15.58
N PRO A 101 -3.19 -18.25 -16.19
CA PRO A 101 -2.29 -18.22 -17.35
C PRO A 101 -0.90 -18.73 -16.97
N TYR A 102 -0.40 -19.70 -17.74
CA TYR A 102 0.95 -20.23 -17.59
C TYR A 102 1.97 -19.23 -18.15
N LEU A 103 2.85 -18.73 -17.28
CA LEU A 103 3.88 -17.77 -17.61
C LEU A 103 5.26 -18.44 -17.47
N TRP A 104 5.84 -18.84 -18.59
CA TRP A 104 7.14 -19.52 -18.64
C TRP A 104 8.30 -18.69 -18.05
N ALA A 105 8.17 -17.36 -18.02
CA ALA A 105 9.19 -16.45 -17.49
C ALA A 105 9.01 -16.12 -15.99
N SER A 106 7.90 -16.52 -15.34
CA SER A 106 7.60 -16.09 -13.96
C SER A 106 8.47 -16.77 -12.90
N CYS A 107 9.00 -17.96 -13.16
CA CYS A 107 9.80 -18.73 -12.21
C CYS A 107 11.32 -18.55 -12.40
N GLY A 108 11.77 -17.81 -13.42
CA GLY A 108 13.20 -17.60 -13.70
C GLY A 108 13.97 -18.84 -14.17
N LEU A 109 13.35 -20.01 -14.22
CA LEU A 109 13.88 -21.19 -14.89
C LEU A 109 13.58 -21.05 -16.38
N THR A 110 14.50 -20.43 -17.12
CA THR A 110 14.56 -20.63 -18.56
C THR A 110 14.53 -22.14 -18.81
N PRO A 111 13.55 -22.68 -19.55
CA PRO A 111 13.75 -23.97 -20.15
C PRO A 111 14.97 -23.74 -21.03
N ILE A 112 16.08 -24.41 -20.74
CA ILE A 112 17.11 -24.67 -21.74
C ILE A 112 16.33 -25.32 -22.88
N ARG A 113 15.92 -24.49 -23.84
CA ARG A 113 15.30 -24.92 -25.08
C ARG A 113 16.34 -25.90 -25.63
N ARG A 114 16.05 -27.21 -25.57
CA ARG A 114 16.72 -28.19 -26.41
C ARG A 114 16.43 -27.76 -27.85
N ARG A 115 17.22 -26.81 -28.31
CA ARG A 115 17.27 -26.33 -29.66
C ARG A 115 18.08 -27.40 -30.38
N SER A 116 17.40 -28.29 -31.11
CA SER A 116 17.92 -29.01 -32.31
C SER A 116 17.34 -30.42 -32.49
N LEU A 117 16.04 -30.63 -32.78
CA LEU A 117 15.63 -31.94 -33.32
C LEU A 117 14.46 -31.93 -34.34
N TRP A 118 14.02 -30.79 -34.88
CA TRP A 118 12.97 -30.79 -35.91
C TRP A 118 13.25 -29.83 -37.08
N ALA A 119 14.49 -29.88 -37.58
CA ALA A 119 14.81 -29.39 -38.91
C ALA A 119 15.53 -30.51 -39.65
N MET A 120 14.76 -31.50 -40.13
CA MET A 120 15.01 -32.39 -41.27
C MET A 120 13.82 -33.32 -41.44
#